data_AF-A0A1Y2FV85-F1
#
_entry.id   AF-A0A1Y2FV85-F1
#
_cell.length_a   1.000
_cell.length_b   1.000
_cell.length_c   1.000
_cell.angle_alpha   90.00
_cell.angle_beta   90.00
_cell.angle_gamma   90.00
#
_symmetry.space_group_name_H-M   'P 1'
#
loop_
_entity.id
_entity.type
_entity.pdbx_description
1 polymer ?
#
loop_
_entity_poly.entity_id
_entity_poly.type
_entity_poly.pdbx_seq_one_letter_code
_entity_poly.pdbx_strand_id
1 'polypeptide(L)'
;MSFIGKAVASCDFATKDGFSCCKKCDVVLVDDNGKWGVEDNQWCGIDSSCDKKDDSKCWSEAEGYPCCSSNTAVVLTDSKGKWGIENGDWCGIIETSTQNPNDDSCWASGLGYKCCSGCDVILSDSNGKWGFDFETNDWCGIIESKCNTQTEPTEPTEPTEPTNPDDSTSVGGQTAPGWTPGNDQVLPGYLSTKGHNIVDSKGRKVQLSGLSWFGGETTNLSPHGLWTNSLANFIKIVKDNGYNHLRYPWTNEMFFEGAKTQSIDQMNNPDLVDLSPLEVMDAVINECGKAGLKVYLDRHRPLSGGQSELWYVDEVDEAKWIEDWQFLAKRYKGNPTVIGADLHNEPHGKACWGCGEEERDWRLAAERCGNAIHEVNPDWLIIVEGNDHYGEEGWQKGESYWWGGMLKGVKEFPVRLNTPNKLVYSAHDYDKNVHMQDWFKEADFPDNMPPIWDDKWGYIVKEDIAPVLIGEFGSLLRDATDVKWLSNLIDYMKENEVHWTFWCLNPNSGDTEGILGYDWKTVNTKKDGILTPGKAPNFLL
;
A
#
# COMPACT_ATOMS: atom_id res chain seq x y z
N MET A 1 -72.92 3.36 -4.12
CA MET A 1 -71.51 3.77 -4.17
C MET A 1 -70.74 2.96 -3.14
N SER A 2 -69.74 2.20 -3.58
CA SER A 2 -68.58 1.88 -2.75
C SER A 2 -67.46 1.51 -3.72
N PHE A 3 -66.46 2.39 -3.84
CA PHE A 3 -65.32 2.22 -4.72
C PHE A 3 -64.27 1.36 -4.00
N ILE A 4 -63.91 0.25 -4.63
CA ILE A 4 -62.77 -0.59 -4.26
C ILE A 4 -61.51 0.11 -4.78
N GLY A 5 -60.66 0.59 -3.88
CA GLY A 5 -59.33 1.10 -4.22
C GLY A 5 -58.41 -0.06 -4.59
N LYS A 6 -57.88 -0.03 -5.83
CA LYS A 6 -56.83 -0.93 -6.30
C LYS A 6 -55.53 -0.67 -5.53
N ALA A 7 -54.86 -1.73 -5.10
CA ALA A 7 -53.46 -1.67 -4.66
C ALA A 7 -52.59 -1.17 -5.82
N VAL A 8 -51.78 -0.15 -5.54
CA VAL A 8 -50.82 0.45 -6.48
C VAL A 8 -49.58 -0.45 -6.51
N ALA A 9 -49.06 -0.75 -7.70
CA ALA A 9 -47.90 -1.63 -7.91
C ALA A 9 -46.61 -0.96 -7.44
N SER A 10 -45.61 -1.72 -6.96
CA SER A 10 -44.45 -1.20 -6.23
C SER A 10 -43.16 -1.08 -7.08
N CYS A 11 -43.34 -0.66 -8.33
CA CYS A 11 -42.28 -0.31 -9.28
C CYS A 11 -42.55 1.07 -9.91
N ASP A 12 -43.30 1.91 -9.20
CA ASP A 12 -43.76 3.23 -9.64
C ASP A 12 -42.60 4.20 -9.93
N PHE A 13 -41.42 4.01 -9.33
CA PHE A 13 -40.24 4.83 -9.62
C PHE A 13 -39.79 4.66 -11.07
N ALA A 14 -39.64 3.41 -11.53
CA ALA A 14 -39.19 3.11 -12.89
C ALA A 14 -40.23 3.53 -13.95
N THR A 15 -41.52 3.37 -13.66
CA THR A 15 -42.57 3.78 -14.60
C THR A 15 -42.72 5.29 -14.73
N LYS A 16 -42.39 6.07 -13.68
CA LYS A 16 -42.32 7.54 -13.77
C LYS A 16 -41.22 8.01 -14.71
N ASP A 17 -40.14 7.25 -14.80
CA ASP A 17 -38.99 7.55 -15.66
C ASP A 17 -39.09 6.86 -17.04
N GLY A 18 -40.25 6.26 -17.35
CA GLY A 18 -40.55 5.68 -18.67
C GLY A 18 -40.14 4.23 -18.86
N PHE A 19 -39.66 3.55 -17.81
CA PHE A 19 -39.26 2.13 -17.85
C PHE A 19 -40.40 1.21 -17.38
N SER A 20 -40.47 0.01 -17.95
CA SER A 20 -41.42 -1.03 -17.49
C SER A 20 -40.94 -1.69 -16.19
N CYS A 21 -41.83 -2.38 -15.49
CA CYS A 21 -41.43 -3.20 -14.34
C CYS A 21 -40.93 -4.57 -14.80
N CYS A 22 -39.88 -5.10 -14.16
CA CYS A 22 -39.34 -6.41 -14.48
C CYS A 22 -40.34 -7.51 -14.12
N LYS A 23 -40.39 -8.57 -14.92
CA LYS A 23 -41.18 -9.78 -14.61
C LYS A 23 -40.42 -10.71 -13.66
N LYS A 24 -39.09 -10.65 -13.69
CA LYS A 24 -38.17 -11.37 -12.81
C LYS A 24 -37.55 -10.44 -11.78
N CYS A 25 -37.04 -11.03 -10.71
CA CYS A 25 -36.46 -10.34 -9.57
C CYS A 25 -34.91 -10.29 -9.64
N ASP A 26 -34.34 -10.40 -10.84
CA ASP A 26 -32.90 -10.45 -11.05
C ASP A 26 -32.31 -9.04 -11.04
N VAL A 27 -31.76 -8.63 -9.89
CA VAL A 27 -31.19 -7.29 -9.68
C VAL A 27 -29.83 -7.20 -10.34
N VAL A 28 -29.69 -6.25 -11.27
CA VAL A 28 -28.45 -5.95 -12.00
C VAL A 28 -27.81 -4.66 -11.50
N LEU A 29 -28.61 -3.72 -10.98
CA LEU A 29 -28.14 -2.43 -10.46
C LEU A 29 -29.06 -1.96 -9.32
N VAL A 30 -28.49 -1.29 -8.32
CA VAL A 30 -29.23 -0.59 -7.27
C VAL A 30 -28.71 0.85 -7.22
N ASP A 31 -29.61 1.82 -7.32
CA ASP A 31 -29.31 3.24 -7.21
C ASP A 31 -30.27 3.92 -6.21
N ASP A 32 -30.17 5.24 -6.10
CA ASP A 32 -30.98 6.06 -5.19
C ASP A 32 -32.48 6.02 -5.54
N ASN A 33 -32.85 5.59 -6.75
CA ASN A 33 -34.24 5.51 -7.22
C ASN A 33 -34.86 4.12 -6.98
N GLY A 34 -34.05 3.05 -7.00
CA GLY A 34 -34.49 1.70 -6.66
C GLY A 34 -33.64 0.57 -7.24
N LYS A 35 -34.20 -0.64 -7.25
CA LYS A 35 -33.55 -1.84 -7.81
C LYS A 35 -33.92 -2.00 -9.28
N TRP A 36 -32.94 -2.30 -10.12
CA TRP A 36 -33.11 -2.38 -11.57
C TRP A 36 -32.69 -3.75 -12.10
N GLY A 37 -33.39 -4.22 -13.13
CA GLY A 37 -33.08 -5.42 -13.89
C GLY A 37 -33.04 -5.14 -15.39
N VAL A 38 -32.64 -6.14 -16.17
CA VAL A 38 -32.61 -6.07 -17.63
C VAL A 38 -33.38 -7.25 -18.22
N GLU A 39 -34.45 -6.99 -18.95
CA GLU A 39 -35.24 -7.98 -19.69
C GLU A 39 -35.35 -7.58 -21.16
N ASP A 40 -35.18 -8.53 -22.07
CA ASP A 40 -35.23 -8.30 -23.52
C ASP A 40 -34.32 -7.14 -23.99
N ASN A 41 -33.12 -7.02 -23.40
CA ASN A 41 -32.15 -5.92 -23.60
C ASN A 41 -32.67 -4.51 -23.23
N GLN A 42 -33.72 -4.41 -22.39
CA GLN A 42 -34.24 -3.15 -21.89
C GLN A 42 -34.20 -3.09 -20.36
N TRP A 43 -33.93 -1.89 -19.83
CA TRP A 43 -33.95 -1.64 -18.39
C TRP A 43 -35.38 -1.68 -17.85
N CYS A 44 -35.55 -2.29 -16.69
CA CYS A 44 -36.82 -2.36 -15.99
C CYS A 44 -36.64 -2.19 -14.48
N GLY A 45 -37.65 -1.66 -13.81
CA GLY A 45 -37.65 -1.51 -12.34
C GLY A 45 -38.13 -2.78 -11.65
N ILE A 46 -37.42 -3.20 -10.61
CA ILE A 46 -37.76 -4.40 -9.84
C ILE A 46 -38.74 -4.02 -8.72
N ASP A 47 -39.85 -4.76 -8.66
CA ASP A 47 -40.95 -4.52 -7.72
C ASP A 47 -40.56 -4.99 -6.31
N SER A 48 -40.92 -4.22 -5.28
CA SER A 48 -40.62 -4.57 -3.87
C SER A 48 -41.27 -5.88 -3.38
N SER A 49 -42.24 -6.45 -4.10
CA SER A 49 -42.72 -7.82 -3.85
C SER A 49 -41.66 -8.90 -4.11
N CYS A 50 -40.61 -8.58 -4.86
CA CYS A 50 -39.41 -9.40 -5.01
C CYS A 50 -38.59 -9.52 -3.72
N ASP A 51 -38.82 -8.66 -2.72
CA ASP A 51 -38.15 -8.72 -1.42
C ASP A 51 -38.81 -9.71 -0.46
N LYS A 52 -39.92 -10.35 -0.86
CA LYS A 52 -40.58 -11.40 -0.06
C LYS A 52 -40.08 -12.77 -0.48
N LYS A 53 -38.94 -13.19 0.06
CA LYS A 53 -38.68 -14.63 0.21
C LYS A 53 -39.32 -15.12 1.50
N ASP A 54 -40.03 -16.23 1.38
CA ASP A 54 -40.69 -16.92 2.49
C ASP A 54 -39.61 -17.63 3.33
N ASP A 55 -39.05 -16.89 4.29
CA ASP A 55 -37.88 -17.29 5.10
C ASP A 55 -38.15 -18.42 6.11
N SER A 56 -39.28 -19.11 6.02
CA SER A 56 -39.61 -20.23 6.93
C SER A 56 -39.23 -21.60 6.38
N LYS A 57 -38.70 -21.69 5.14
CA LYS A 57 -38.40 -22.97 4.50
C LYS A 57 -36.95 -23.06 4.07
N CYS A 58 -36.33 -24.16 4.48
CA CYS A 58 -34.94 -24.43 4.24
C CYS A 58 -34.61 -24.60 2.77
N TRP A 59 -33.81 -23.70 2.22
CA TRP A 59 -33.51 -23.67 0.80
C TRP A 59 -32.66 -24.88 0.36
N SER A 60 -31.85 -25.46 1.25
CA SER A 60 -30.97 -26.59 0.93
C SER A 60 -31.69 -27.93 0.82
N GLU A 61 -32.89 -28.07 1.38
CA GLU A 61 -33.67 -29.31 1.31
C GLU A 61 -34.06 -29.66 -0.14
N ALA A 62 -34.27 -28.64 -0.98
CA ALA A 62 -34.56 -28.82 -2.40
C ALA A 62 -33.37 -29.42 -3.19
N GLU A 63 -32.17 -29.32 -2.64
CA GLU A 63 -30.92 -29.83 -3.22
C GLU A 63 -30.46 -31.15 -2.58
N GLY A 64 -31.27 -31.71 -1.68
CA GLY A 64 -31.00 -32.98 -1.00
C GLY A 64 -30.16 -32.87 0.28
N TYR A 65 -29.94 -31.65 0.79
CA TYR A 65 -29.14 -31.41 2.00
C TYR A 65 -30.00 -30.89 3.16
N PRO A 66 -29.79 -31.36 4.41
CA PRO A 66 -30.54 -30.90 5.57
C PRO A 66 -30.26 -29.43 5.90
N CYS A 67 -31.02 -28.86 6.82
CA CYS A 67 -30.77 -27.52 7.35
C CYS A 67 -29.78 -27.56 8.48
N CYS A 68 -28.97 -26.51 8.60
CA CYS A 68 -28.11 -26.37 9.75
C CYS A 68 -28.92 -25.95 10.99
N SER A 69 -28.44 -26.37 12.15
CA SER A 69 -28.84 -25.86 13.45
C SER A 69 -28.48 -24.38 13.59
N SER A 70 -29.14 -23.68 14.52
CA SER A 70 -29.20 -22.22 14.59
C SER A 70 -27.91 -21.49 15.00
N ASN A 71 -26.75 -22.16 15.00
CA ASN A 71 -25.43 -21.58 15.34
C ASN A 71 -24.29 -22.14 14.48
N THR A 72 -24.60 -22.74 13.35
CA THR A 72 -23.61 -23.40 12.51
C THR A 72 -22.82 -22.38 11.72
N ALA A 73 -21.48 -22.45 11.85
CA ALA A 73 -20.59 -21.54 11.16
C ALA A 73 -20.72 -21.68 9.65
N VAL A 74 -20.73 -20.55 8.96
CA VAL A 74 -20.73 -20.52 7.49
C VAL A 74 -19.35 -20.96 7.02
N VAL A 75 -19.30 -22.06 6.27
CA VAL A 75 -18.05 -22.58 5.69
C VAL A 75 -17.92 -22.25 4.20
N LEU A 76 -19.04 -21.96 3.53
CA LEU A 76 -19.10 -21.63 2.11
C LEU A 76 -20.34 -20.77 1.83
N THR A 77 -20.22 -19.78 0.96
CA THR A 77 -21.37 -19.03 0.43
C THR A 77 -21.33 -19.08 -1.09
N ASP A 78 -22.44 -19.47 -1.70
CA ASP A 78 -22.61 -19.51 -3.15
C ASP A 78 -23.86 -18.76 -3.59
N SER A 79 -24.23 -18.88 -4.88
CA SER A 79 -25.42 -18.23 -5.44
C SER A 79 -26.76 -18.76 -4.88
N LYS A 80 -26.76 -19.86 -4.12
CA LYS A 80 -27.96 -20.48 -3.54
C LYS A 80 -28.14 -20.09 -2.06
N GLY A 81 -27.05 -19.97 -1.31
CA GLY A 81 -27.08 -19.48 0.07
C GLY A 81 -25.83 -19.79 0.89
N LYS A 82 -25.94 -19.64 2.21
CA LYS A 82 -24.86 -19.90 3.18
C LYS A 82 -24.86 -21.37 3.61
N TRP A 83 -23.75 -22.06 3.45
CA TRP A 83 -23.61 -23.47 3.79
C TRP A 83 -22.81 -23.67 5.08
N GLY A 84 -23.20 -24.69 5.85
CA GLY A 84 -22.50 -25.20 7.03
C GLY A 84 -22.14 -26.68 6.90
N ILE A 85 -21.31 -27.19 7.82
CA ILE A 85 -21.03 -28.62 7.95
C ILE A 85 -21.35 -29.07 9.38
N GLU A 86 -22.21 -30.08 9.51
CA GLU A 86 -22.56 -30.70 10.78
C GLU A 86 -22.35 -32.21 10.71
N ASN A 87 -21.68 -32.78 11.70
CA ASN A 87 -21.38 -34.22 11.76
C ASN A 87 -20.68 -34.80 10.50
N GLY A 88 -20.01 -33.95 9.72
CA GLY A 88 -19.33 -34.33 8.48
C GLY A 88 -20.17 -34.19 7.21
N ASP A 89 -21.44 -33.79 7.31
CA ASP A 89 -22.36 -33.61 6.19
C ASP A 89 -22.69 -32.13 5.96
N TRP A 90 -22.95 -31.78 4.69
CA TRP A 90 -23.32 -30.42 4.27
C TRP A 90 -24.76 -30.09 4.66
N CYS A 91 -24.98 -28.87 5.14
CA CYS A 91 -26.31 -28.35 5.46
C CYS A 91 -26.47 -26.88 5.01
N GLY A 92 -27.71 -26.44 4.76
CA GLY A 92 -28.02 -25.05 4.42
C GLY A 92 -28.40 -24.23 5.64
N ILE A 93 -27.82 -23.04 5.77
CA ILE A 93 -28.09 -22.10 6.84
C ILE A 93 -29.25 -21.20 6.40
N ILE A 94 -30.29 -21.14 7.24
CA ILE A 94 -31.45 -20.26 7.05
C ILE A 94 -31.33 -19.09 8.03
N GLU A 95 -31.38 -17.86 7.53
CA GLU A 95 -31.44 -16.68 8.39
C GLU A 95 -32.86 -16.52 8.95
N THR A 96 -33.21 -17.30 9.97
CA THR A 96 -34.42 -17.05 10.75
C THR A 96 -34.08 -16.30 12.03
N SER A 97 -34.41 -14.99 12.04
CA SER A 97 -34.64 -14.10 13.20
C SER A 97 -33.78 -14.35 14.45
N THR A 98 -32.87 -13.45 14.81
CA THR A 98 -33.23 -12.31 15.68
C THR A 98 -32.21 -11.17 15.54
N GLN A 99 -32.50 -10.23 14.64
CA GLN A 99 -32.07 -8.84 14.84
C GLN A 99 -33.08 -8.20 15.79
N ASN A 100 -32.71 -8.03 17.05
CA ASN A 100 -33.39 -7.12 17.95
C ASN A 100 -32.43 -5.96 18.20
N PRO A 101 -32.72 -4.72 17.76
CA PRO A 101 -31.81 -3.58 17.87
C PRO A 101 -31.60 -3.06 19.31
N ASN A 102 -31.92 -3.89 20.32
CA ASN A 102 -31.80 -3.61 21.75
C ASN A 102 -31.21 -4.81 22.54
N ASP A 103 -30.53 -5.75 21.89
CA ASP A 103 -29.88 -6.85 22.61
C ASP A 103 -28.50 -6.42 23.11
N ASP A 104 -28.31 -6.43 24.43
CA ASP A 104 -27.01 -6.23 25.11
C ASP A 104 -26.02 -7.39 24.88
N SER A 105 -26.36 -8.30 23.96
CA SER A 105 -25.55 -9.46 23.62
C SER A 105 -24.44 -9.09 22.64
N CYS A 106 -23.26 -9.61 22.94
CA CYS A 106 -22.07 -9.36 22.17
C CYS A 106 -22.14 -10.07 20.80
N TRP A 107 -22.41 -9.33 19.73
CA TRP A 107 -22.47 -9.90 18.38
C TRP A 107 -21.14 -10.58 17.98
N ALA A 108 -20.01 -10.05 18.44
CA ALA A 108 -18.68 -10.60 18.14
C ALA A 108 -18.39 -11.94 18.86
N SER A 109 -19.14 -12.27 19.93
CA SER A 109 -19.03 -13.59 20.58
C SER A 109 -19.42 -14.73 19.63
N GLY A 110 -20.35 -14.48 18.70
CA GLY A 110 -20.72 -15.45 17.66
C GLY A 110 -19.59 -15.72 16.65
N LEU A 111 -18.59 -14.85 16.60
CA LEU A 111 -17.40 -14.93 15.74
C LEU A 111 -16.15 -15.38 16.51
N GLY A 112 -16.29 -15.72 17.80
CA GLY A 112 -15.18 -16.15 18.66
C GLY A 112 -14.41 -15.02 19.34
N TYR A 113 -14.87 -13.77 19.24
CA TYR A 113 -14.24 -12.59 19.83
C TYR A 113 -15.02 -12.07 21.04
N LYS A 114 -14.35 -11.36 21.95
CA LYS A 114 -15.00 -10.77 23.14
C LYS A 114 -15.73 -9.48 22.77
N CYS A 115 -16.46 -8.91 23.73
CA CYS A 115 -16.99 -7.56 23.58
C CYS A 115 -16.09 -6.51 24.18
N CYS A 116 -16.05 -5.35 23.54
CA CYS A 116 -15.28 -4.22 24.02
C CYS A 116 -15.88 -3.68 25.31
N SER A 117 -14.99 -3.36 26.26
CA SER A 117 -15.31 -2.60 27.46
C SER A 117 -15.45 -1.11 27.16
N GLY A 118 -14.76 -0.63 26.12
CA GLY A 118 -14.81 0.74 25.60
C GLY A 118 -15.64 0.88 24.32
N CYS A 119 -15.73 2.13 23.85
CA CYS A 119 -16.57 2.54 22.72
C CYS A 119 -15.77 3.06 21.52
N ASP A 120 -14.44 2.92 21.57
CA ASP A 120 -13.54 3.42 20.55
C ASP A 120 -13.55 2.48 19.34
N VAL A 121 -14.17 2.96 18.27
CA VAL A 121 -14.30 2.22 17.01
C VAL A 121 -13.00 2.32 16.22
N ILE A 122 -12.36 1.18 15.98
CA ILE A 122 -11.12 1.07 15.21
C ILE A 122 -11.41 0.63 13.77
N LEU A 123 -12.40 -0.24 13.57
CA LEU A 123 -12.79 -0.78 12.27
C LEU A 123 -14.31 -0.94 12.22
N SER A 124 -14.93 -0.77 11.05
CA SER A 124 -16.35 -1.09 10.83
C SER A 124 -16.49 -1.91 9.55
N ASP A 125 -17.17 -3.04 9.64
CA ASP A 125 -17.39 -3.96 8.51
C ASP A 125 -18.87 -4.40 8.44
N SER A 126 -19.16 -5.39 7.61
CA SER A 126 -20.52 -5.95 7.47
C SER A 126 -21.02 -6.72 8.70
N ASN A 127 -20.14 -7.05 9.66
CA ASN A 127 -20.48 -7.75 10.91
C ASN A 127 -20.80 -6.76 12.04
N GLY A 128 -20.08 -5.64 12.12
CA GLY A 128 -20.33 -4.59 13.08
C GLY A 128 -19.13 -3.66 13.30
N LYS A 129 -19.19 -2.86 14.38
CA LYS A 129 -18.10 -1.96 14.77
C LYS A 129 -17.13 -2.66 15.71
N TRP A 130 -15.88 -2.76 15.31
CA TRP A 130 -14.82 -3.42 16.06
C TRP A 130 -13.98 -2.41 16.85
N GLY A 131 -13.59 -2.80 18.05
CA GLY A 131 -12.54 -2.16 18.85
C GLY A 131 -11.45 -3.17 19.18
N PHE A 132 -10.43 -2.73 19.91
CA PHE A 132 -9.30 -3.57 20.31
C PHE A 132 -9.07 -3.44 21.81
N ASP A 133 -9.02 -4.57 22.51
CA ASP A 133 -8.75 -4.60 23.93
C ASP A 133 -7.23 -4.70 24.14
N PHE A 134 -6.61 -3.60 24.52
CA PHE A 134 -5.17 -3.51 24.75
C PHE A 134 -4.70 -4.26 26.01
N GLU A 135 -5.60 -4.62 26.94
CA GLU A 135 -5.26 -5.43 28.12
C GLU A 135 -5.18 -6.92 27.77
N THR A 136 -6.05 -7.40 26.87
CA THR A 136 -6.07 -8.80 26.45
C THR A 136 -5.43 -9.07 25.09
N ASN A 137 -5.06 -8.00 24.36
CA ASN A 137 -4.44 -8.01 23.03
C ASN A 137 -5.24 -8.77 21.96
N ASP A 138 -6.56 -8.63 22.01
CA ASP A 138 -7.52 -9.27 21.11
C ASP A 138 -8.52 -8.27 20.55
N TRP A 139 -9.02 -8.56 19.35
CA TRP A 139 -10.15 -7.83 18.75
C TRP A 139 -11.44 -8.08 19.54
N CYS A 140 -12.27 -7.04 19.61
CA CYS A 140 -13.54 -7.10 20.30
C CYS A 140 -14.66 -6.40 19.53
N GLY A 141 -15.90 -6.86 19.70
CA GLY A 141 -17.08 -6.22 19.13
C GLY A 141 -17.59 -5.08 20.01
N ILE A 142 -17.85 -3.92 19.42
CA ILE A 142 -18.44 -2.77 20.11
C ILE A 142 -19.96 -2.93 20.14
N ILE A 143 -20.53 -2.76 21.33
CA ILE A 143 -21.97 -2.78 21.56
C ILE A 143 -22.45 -1.32 21.50
N GLU A 144 -22.99 -0.91 20.35
CA GLU A 144 -23.36 0.49 20.10
C GLU A 144 -24.35 1.06 21.12
N SER A 145 -25.27 0.24 21.65
CA SER A 145 -26.23 0.65 22.68
C SER A 145 -25.55 1.15 23.96
N LYS A 146 -24.30 0.71 24.23
CA LYS A 146 -23.50 1.12 25.39
C LYS A 146 -22.67 2.38 25.14
N CYS A 147 -22.66 2.87 23.90
CA CYS A 147 -21.74 3.92 23.43
C CYS A 147 -22.44 5.24 23.08
N ASN A 148 -23.75 5.34 23.25
CA ASN A 148 -24.50 6.55 22.95
C ASN A 148 -24.19 7.69 23.93
N THR A 149 -23.27 8.58 23.53
CA THR A 149 -23.24 9.98 23.95
C THR A 149 -23.33 10.87 22.72
N GLN A 150 -24.30 11.79 22.74
CA GLN A 150 -24.71 12.64 21.63
C GLN A 150 -23.65 13.69 21.26
N THR A 151 -23.40 13.85 19.96
CA THR A 151 -23.17 15.17 19.31
C THR A 151 -23.30 15.03 17.79
N GLU A 152 -24.36 15.61 17.22
CA GLU A 152 -24.49 15.89 15.77
C GLU A 152 -23.65 17.14 15.40
N PRO A 153 -23.05 17.17 14.20
CA PRO A 153 -22.74 18.43 13.52
C PRO A 153 -23.62 18.65 12.28
N THR A 154 -24.10 19.88 12.19
CA THR A 154 -24.89 20.50 11.14
C THR A 154 -24.17 20.64 9.78
N GLU A 155 -24.91 20.39 8.72
CA GLU A 155 -24.58 20.54 7.29
C GLU A 155 -24.47 22.02 6.84
N PRO A 156 -23.48 22.39 5.99
CA PRO A 156 -23.52 23.63 5.23
C PRO A 156 -23.79 23.42 3.72
N THR A 157 -24.70 24.26 3.23
CA THR A 157 -25.19 24.42 1.86
C THR A 157 -24.13 24.78 0.81
N GLU A 158 -24.31 24.21 -0.38
CA GLU A 158 -23.59 24.41 -1.65
C GLU A 158 -23.86 25.78 -2.31
N PRO A 159 -22.87 26.36 -3.03
CA PRO A 159 -23.14 27.27 -4.13
C PRO A 159 -22.57 26.82 -5.48
N THR A 160 -23.39 27.08 -6.49
CA THR A 160 -23.35 26.79 -7.93
C THR A 160 -22.10 27.20 -8.71
N GLU A 161 -21.80 26.35 -9.71
CA GLU A 161 -20.86 26.47 -10.81
C GLU A 161 -21.15 27.66 -11.76
N PRO A 162 -20.12 28.19 -12.45
CA PRO A 162 -20.32 28.63 -13.82
C PRO A 162 -19.32 28.04 -14.83
N THR A 163 -19.87 27.85 -16.01
CA THR A 163 -19.37 27.25 -17.25
C THR A 163 -18.10 27.85 -17.85
N ASN A 164 -17.32 26.94 -18.47
CA ASN A 164 -16.21 27.14 -19.40
C ASN A 164 -16.54 28.04 -20.62
N PRO A 165 -15.54 28.60 -21.34
CA PRO A 165 -15.11 27.92 -22.57
C PRO A 165 -13.62 28.08 -23.00
N ASP A 166 -13.11 26.98 -23.57
CA ASP A 166 -12.28 26.80 -24.78
C ASP A 166 -10.92 27.51 -25.03
N ASP A 167 -9.92 26.63 -25.24
CA ASP A 167 -9.14 26.41 -26.48
C ASP A 167 -7.62 26.77 -26.56
N SER A 168 -6.89 25.72 -26.98
CA SER A 168 -5.79 25.68 -27.97
C SER A 168 -4.30 25.59 -27.55
N THR A 169 -3.73 24.46 -27.99
CA THR A 169 -2.45 24.25 -28.72
C THR A 169 -1.08 24.11 -28.00
N SER A 170 -0.69 22.83 -27.86
CA SER A 170 0.58 22.16 -28.22
C SER A 170 1.94 22.84 -28.13
N VAL A 171 2.89 22.17 -27.46
CA VAL A 171 4.28 21.99 -27.94
C VAL A 171 4.70 20.53 -27.70
N GLY A 172 5.08 19.84 -28.78
CA GLY A 172 5.48 18.43 -28.76
C GLY A 172 6.92 18.22 -28.30
N GLY A 173 7.10 17.31 -27.34
CA GLY A 173 8.34 16.60 -27.08
C GLY A 173 8.18 15.15 -27.53
N GLN A 174 9.20 14.58 -28.19
CA GLN A 174 9.22 13.19 -28.61
C GLN A 174 9.09 12.27 -27.38
N THR A 175 7.97 11.55 -27.27
CA THR A 175 7.76 10.51 -26.25
C THR A 175 8.55 9.26 -26.61
N ALA A 176 9.06 8.54 -25.60
CA ALA A 176 9.68 7.24 -25.77
C ALA A 176 8.73 6.26 -26.50
N PRO A 177 9.24 5.35 -27.37
CA PRO A 177 8.41 4.39 -28.08
C PRO A 177 7.67 3.48 -27.09
N GLY A 178 6.33 3.44 -27.17
CA GLY A 178 5.50 2.50 -26.40
C GLY A 178 4.81 3.08 -25.16
N TRP A 179 5.02 4.35 -24.82
CA TRP A 179 4.30 5.01 -23.73
C TRP A 179 2.98 5.63 -24.23
N THR A 180 1.85 5.06 -23.81
CA THR A 180 0.55 5.74 -23.80
C THR A 180 0.32 6.31 -22.39
N PRO A 181 -0.07 7.59 -22.24
CA PRO A 181 -0.40 8.16 -20.94
C PRO A 181 -1.43 7.27 -20.20
N GLY A 182 -0.98 6.64 -19.12
CA GLY A 182 -1.82 5.91 -18.19
C GLY A 182 -2.54 6.92 -17.30
N ASN A 183 -3.84 7.06 -17.53
CA ASN A 183 -4.85 7.64 -16.66
C ASN A 183 -4.39 8.62 -15.54
N ASP A 184 -4.47 9.93 -15.80
CA ASP A 184 -4.23 11.03 -14.84
C ASP A 184 -5.19 11.07 -13.62
N GLN A 185 -6.03 10.05 -13.40
CA GLN A 185 -7.12 10.09 -12.42
C GLN A 185 -6.70 9.94 -10.95
N VAL A 186 -5.51 9.42 -10.62
CA VAL A 186 -5.15 9.17 -9.19
C VAL A 186 -4.14 10.20 -8.66
N LEU A 187 -3.02 10.45 -9.35
CA LEU A 187 -2.09 11.53 -8.99
C LEU A 187 -1.27 12.01 -10.21
N PRO A 188 -1.67 13.09 -10.88
CA PRO A 188 -1.02 13.55 -12.11
C PRO A 188 0.34 14.21 -11.84
N GLY A 189 1.28 14.01 -12.76
CA GLY A 189 2.57 14.69 -12.78
C GLY A 189 3.58 14.21 -11.75
N TYR A 190 4.69 14.94 -11.68
CA TYR A 190 5.79 14.74 -10.74
C TYR A 190 5.49 15.37 -9.38
N LEU A 191 6.29 15.00 -8.38
CA LEU A 191 6.17 15.44 -6.99
C LEU A 191 7.26 16.46 -6.63
N SER A 192 7.04 17.17 -5.52
CA SER A 192 7.99 18.11 -4.93
C SER A 192 7.89 18.03 -3.41
N THR A 193 8.69 18.81 -2.68
CA THR A 193 8.67 18.84 -1.22
C THR A 193 8.38 20.24 -0.69
N LYS A 194 7.67 20.33 0.44
CA LYS A 194 7.34 21.57 1.13
C LYS A 194 7.33 21.33 2.63
N GLY A 195 8.32 21.88 3.34
CA GLY A 195 8.56 21.51 4.72
C GLY A 195 8.79 20.01 4.83
N HIS A 196 8.16 19.36 5.80
CA HIS A 196 8.21 17.90 5.94
C HIS A 196 7.30 17.11 4.99
N ASN A 197 6.57 17.75 4.08
CA ASN A 197 5.60 17.06 3.22
C ASN A 197 6.13 16.84 1.80
N ILE A 198 5.84 15.68 1.21
CA ILE A 198 5.77 15.55 -0.25
C ILE A 198 4.45 16.19 -0.73
N VAL A 199 4.52 16.91 -1.84
CA VAL A 199 3.38 17.58 -2.46
C VAL A 199 3.28 17.30 -3.94
N ASP A 200 2.06 17.34 -4.47
CA ASP A 200 1.82 17.27 -5.90
C ASP A 200 2.02 18.63 -6.60
N SER A 201 1.81 18.66 -7.91
CA SER A 201 1.90 19.88 -8.74
C SER A 201 0.92 21.00 -8.34
N LYS A 202 -0.11 20.71 -7.55
CA LYS A 202 -1.08 21.67 -7.00
C LYS A 202 -0.75 22.07 -5.56
N GLY A 203 0.33 21.54 -4.99
CA GLY A 203 0.73 21.79 -3.60
C GLY A 203 -0.10 21.02 -2.57
N ARG A 204 -0.88 20.03 -2.98
CA ARG A 204 -1.63 19.15 -2.07
C ARG A 204 -0.67 18.16 -1.43
N LYS A 205 -0.85 17.88 -0.13
CA LYS A 205 -0.05 16.89 0.60
C LYS A 205 -0.26 15.50 -0.01
N VAL A 206 0.84 14.79 -0.16
CA VAL A 206 0.90 13.43 -0.67
C VAL A 206 1.52 12.53 0.39
N GLN A 207 0.88 11.40 0.68
CA GLN A 207 1.39 10.30 1.47
C GLN A 207 1.79 9.15 0.56
N LEU A 208 3.05 8.72 0.64
CA LEU A 208 3.50 7.47 0.04
C LEU A 208 3.33 6.33 1.05
N SER A 209 2.65 5.26 0.62
CA SER A 209 2.38 4.06 1.40
C SER A 209 2.40 2.85 0.45
N GLY A 210 3.55 2.21 0.31
CA GLY A 210 3.84 1.29 -0.80
C GLY A 210 4.53 0.01 -0.38
N LEU A 211 4.98 -0.75 -1.38
CA LEU A 211 5.68 -2.02 -1.20
C LEU A 211 7.00 -2.02 -1.98
N SER A 212 8.02 -2.67 -1.42
CA SER A 212 9.21 -3.06 -2.18
C SER A 212 8.91 -4.35 -2.94
N TRP A 213 9.18 -4.38 -4.25
CA TRP A 213 9.11 -5.61 -5.06
C TRP A 213 10.50 -5.96 -5.59
N PHE A 214 11.22 -6.78 -4.83
CA PHE A 214 12.62 -7.10 -5.11
C PHE A 214 12.79 -8.25 -6.11
N GLY A 215 14.00 -8.37 -6.64
CA GLY A 215 14.45 -9.38 -7.60
C GLY A 215 15.27 -8.77 -8.74
N GLY A 216 15.02 -7.50 -9.06
CA GLY A 216 15.75 -6.76 -10.10
C GLY A 216 17.23 -6.56 -9.77
N GLU A 217 17.57 -6.56 -8.50
CA GLU A 217 18.91 -6.44 -7.95
C GLU A 217 19.63 -7.78 -7.73
N THR A 218 18.92 -8.91 -7.86
CA THR A 218 19.49 -10.24 -7.65
C THR A 218 20.02 -10.82 -8.96
N THR A 219 20.57 -12.04 -8.92
CA THR A 219 21.02 -12.76 -10.11
C THR A 219 19.90 -13.04 -11.13
N ASN A 220 18.64 -12.84 -10.72
CA ASN A 220 17.48 -12.91 -11.61
C ASN A 220 17.37 -11.72 -12.55
N LEU A 221 17.93 -10.55 -12.18
CA LEU A 221 17.84 -9.29 -12.91
C LEU A 221 16.40 -8.93 -13.32
N SER A 222 15.41 -9.39 -12.55
CA SER A 222 13.98 -9.19 -12.77
C SER A 222 13.21 -9.45 -11.48
N PRO A 223 12.06 -8.80 -11.26
CA PRO A 223 11.29 -8.98 -10.04
C PRO A 223 10.93 -10.44 -9.82
N HIS A 224 11.11 -10.92 -8.59
CA HIS A 224 10.78 -12.29 -8.26
C HIS A 224 9.27 -12.54 -8.36
N GLY A 225 8.88 -13.79 -8.60
CA GLY A 225 7.48 -14.21 -8.72
C GLY A 225 6.94 -14.25 -10.15
N LEU A 226 7.64 -13.66 -11.13
CA LEU A 226 7.27 -13.73 -12.56
C LEU A 226 7.33 -15.15 -13.15
N TRP A 227 7.88 -16.12 -12.41
CA TRP A 227 7.81 -17.55 -12.74
C TRP A 227 6.47 -18.20 -12.40
N THR A 228 5.60 -17.55 -11.62
CA THR A 228 4.37 -18.17 -11.10
C THR A 228 3.10 -17.36 -11.36
N ASN A 229 3.18 -16.05 -11.59
CA ASN A 229 2.03 -15.22 -11.94
C ASN A 229 2.43 -14.14 -12.96
N SER A 230 1.42 -13.54 -13.60
CA SER A 230 1.64 -12.45 -14.54
C SER A 230 2.02 -11.15 -13.83
N LEU A 231 2.79 -10.29 -14.51
CA LEU A 231 3.09 -8.93 -14.05
C LEU A 231 1.82 -8.17 -13.62
N ALA A 232 0.78 -8.20 -14.46
CA ALA A 232 -0.49 -7.52 -14.18
C ALA A 232 -1.15 -8.02 -12.89
N ASN A 233 -1.02 -9.31 -12.54
CA ASN A 233 -1.55 -9.84 -11.30
C ASN A 233 -0.86 -9.24 -10.07
N PHE A 234 0.46 -9.11 -10.08
CA PHE A 234 1.20 -8.46 -8.98
C PHE A 234 0.82 -6.99 -8.83
N ILE A 235 0.77 -6.24 -9.94
CA ILE A 235 0.35 -4.83 -9.92
C ILE A 235 -1.09 -4.68 -9.41
N LYS A 236 -1.99 -5.59 -9.80
CA LYS A 236 -3.37 -5.62 -9.30
C LYS A 236 -3.42 -5.84 -7.79
N ILE A 237 -2.64 -6.79 -7.26
CA ILE A 237 -2.57 -7.05 -5.81
C ILE A 237 -2.11 -5.80 -5.06
N VAL A 238 -1.07 -5.13 -5.54
CA VAL A 238 -0.57 -3.88 -4.92
C VAL A 238 -1.69 -2.84 -4.87
N LYS A 239 -2.37 -2.61 -6.00
CA LYS A 239 -3.44 -1.61 -6.10
C LYS A 239 -4.67 -1.95 -5.27
N ASP A 240 -5.17 -3.18 -5.37
CA ASP A 240 -6.39 -3.63 -4.69
C ASP A 240 -6.26 -3.61 -3.16
N ASN A 241 -5.05 -3.84 -2.64
CA ASN A 241 -4.78 -3.82 -1.20
C ASN A 241 -4.42 -2.41 -0.69
N GLY A 242 -4.63 -1.37 -1.50
CA GLY A 242 -4.55 0.01 -1.07
C GLY A 242 -3.14 0.61 -1.00
N TYR A 243 -2.15 -0.07 -1.56
CA TYR A 243 -0.81 0.49 -1.74
C TYR A 243 -0.78 1.39 -2.97
N ASN A 244 0.02 2.47 -2.92
CA ASN A 244 0.00 3.51 -3.95
C ASN A 244 1.28 3.61 -4.77
N HIS A 245 2.36 2.94 -4.37
CA HIS A 245 3.60 2.92 -5.14
C HIS A 245 4.41 1.64 -4.93
N LEU A 246 5.39 1.45 -5.81
CA LEU A 246 6.45 0.44 -5.66
C LEU A 246 7.83 1.09 -5.51
N ARG A 247 8.63 0.58 -4.58
CA ARG A 247 10.10 0.68 -4.65
C ARG A 247 10.60 -0.46 -5.53
N TYR A 248 11.41 -0.13 -6.53
CA TYR A 248 12.00 -1.10 -7.44
C TYR A 248 13.51 -1.20 -7.19
N PRO A 249 13.97 -2.19 -6.40
CA PRO A 249 15.38 -2.53 -6.27
C PRO A 249 15.99 -2.98 -7.60
N TRP A 250 17.14 -2.41 -7.97
CA TRP A 250 17.91 -2.78 -9.17
C TRP A 250 19.41 -2.80 -8.91
N THR A 251 20.16 -3.37 -9.86
CA THR A 251 21.63 -3.46 -9.82
C THR A 251 22.26 -2.95 -11.12
N ASN A 252 23.45 -2.33 -11.06
CA ASN A 252 24.16 -1.84 -12.26
C ASN A 252 24.48 -2.97 -13.26
N GLU A 253 24.57 -4.22 -12.81
CA GLU A 253 24.72 -5.39 -13.68
C GLU A 253 23.64 -5.49 -14.76
N MET A 254 22.46 -4.89 -14.55
CA MET A 254 21.40 -4.87 -15.56
C MET A 254 21.80 -4.17 -16.86
N PHE A 255 22.83 -3.31 -16.82
CA PHE A 255 23.38 -2.60 -17.98
C PHE A 255 24.59 -3.28 -18.62
N PHE A 256 25.08 -4.37 -18.04
CA PHE A 256 26.26 -5.05 -18.56
C PHE A 256 25.94 -5.76 -19.87
N GLU A 257 26.93 -5.85 -20.76
CA GLU A 257 26.75 -6.52 -22.05
C GLU A 257 26.32 -7.97 -21.84
N GLY A 258 25.20 -8.36 -22.48
CA GLY A 258 24.67 -9.71 -22.38
C GLY A 258 23.86 -10.01 -21.12
N ALA A 259 23.57 -9.01 -20.28
CA ALA A 259 22.66 -9.16 -19.14
C ALA A 259 21.28 -9.67 -19.61
N LYS A 260 20.76 -10.68 -18.91
CA LYS A 260 19.49 -11.35 -19.24
C LYS A 260 18.71 -11.65 -17.97
N THR A 261 17.40 -11.49 -18.04
CA THR A 261 16.51 -11.90 -16.97
C THR A 261 16.50 -13.41 -16.79
N GLN A 262 16.25 -13.87 -15.57
CA GLN A 262 16.01 -15.27 -15.25
C GLN A 262 14.72 -15.44 -14.44
N SER A 263 14.15 -16.64 -14.50
CA SER A 263 12.91 -17.00 -13.79
C SER A 263 11.67 -16.18 -14.19
N ILE A 264 11.50 -15.93 -15.48
CA ILE A 264 10.23 -15.46 -16.04
C ILE A 264 9.58 -16.63 -16.77
N ASP A 265 8.35 -16.98 -16.40
CA ASP A 265 7.61 -18.05 -17.05
C ASP A 265 6.92 -17.56 -18.32
N GLN A 266 7.18 -18.22 -19.45
CA GLN A 266 6.64 -17.85 -20.76
C GLN A 266 5.11 -17.99 -20.83
N MET A 267 4.51 -18.91 -20.09
CA MET A 267 3.05 -19.09 -20.13
C MET A 267 2.33 -17.94 -19.42
N ASN A 268 2.83 -17.52 -18.27
CA ASN A 268 2.26 -16.39 -17.51
C ASN A 268 2.67 -15.02 -18.07
N ASN A 269 3.86 -14.91 -18.66
CA ASN A 269 4.46 -13.66 -19.10
C ASN A 269 5.10 -13.79 -20.51
N PRO A 270 4.30 -14.12 -21.55
CA PRO A 270 4.82 -14.34 -22.90
C PRO A 270 5.51 -13.10 -23.48
N ASP A 271 5.08 -11.90 -23.07
CA ASP A 271 5.64 -10.63 -23.56
C ASP A 271 6.92 -10.20 -22.80
N LEU A 272 7.30 -10.89 -21.73
CA LEU A 272 8.46 -10.53 -20.90
C LEU A 272 9.65 -11.49 -21.03
N VAL A 273 9.43 -12.75 -21.41
CA VAL A 273 10.44 -13.82 -21.29
C VAL A 273 11.73 -13.58 -22.08
N ASP A 274 11.63 -12.86 -23.20
CA ASP A 274 12.77 -12.56 -24.09
C ASP A 274 13.30 -11.12 -23.94
N LEU A 275 12.74 -10.34 -23.00
CA LEU A 275 13.15 -8.96 -22.76
C LEU A 275 14.47 -8.88 -21.98
N SER A 276 15.24 -7.83 -22.23
CA SER A 276 16.36 -7.47 -21.37
C SER A 276 15.87 -7.03 -19.97
N PRO A 277 16.74 -7.06 -18.94
CA PRO A 277 16.41 -6.53 -17.61
C PRO A 277 15.83 -5.13 -17.61
N LEU A 278 16.36 -4.23 -18.46
CA LEU A 278 15.87 -2.87 -18.60
C LEU A 278 14.48 -2.80 -19.23
N GLU A 279 14.21 -3.63 -20.24
CA GLU A 279 12.88 -3.70 -20.86
C GLU A 279 11.84 -4.31 -19.91
N VAL A 280 12.24 -5.23 -19.02
CA VAL A 280 11.36 -5.73 -17.94
C VAL A 280 11.07 -4.61 -16.92
N MET A 281 12.06 -3.81 -16.53
CA MET A 281 11.84 -2.63 -15.69
C MET A 281 10.85 -1.66 -16.35
N ASP A 282 10.98 -1.40 -17.66
CA ASP A 282 10.01 -0.58 -18.41
C ASP A 282 8.59 -1.17 -18.35
N ALA A 283 8.46 -2.49 -18.50
CA ALA A 283 7.16 -3.16 -18.46
C ALA A 283 6.49 -2.98 -17.09
N VAL A 284 7.25 -3.12 -16.00
CA VAL A 284 6.76 -2.90 -14.63
C VAL A 284 6.30 -1.46 -14.45
N ILE A 285 7.12 -0.48 -14.83
CA ILE A 285 6.78 0.95 -14.74
C ILE A 285 5.54 1.28 -15.56
N ASN A 286 5.43 0.74 -16.78
CA ASN A 286 4.27 0.96 -17.63
C ASN A 286 3.00 0.38 -17.00
N GLU A 287 3.06 -0.81 -16.42
CA GLU A 287 1.90 -1.44 -15.79
C GLU A 287 1.49 -0.71 -14.49
N CYS A 288 2.46 -0.26 -13.68
CA CYS A 288 2.21 0.64 -12.56
C CYS A 288 1.50 1.93 -12.99
N GLY A 289 1.97 2.56 -14.08
CA GLY A 289 1.38 3.77 -14.63
C GLY A 289 -0.08 3.58 -15.06
N LYS A 290 -0.39 2.47 -15.76
CA LYS A 290 -1.78 2.12 -16.13
C LYS A 290 -2.67 1.92 -14.91
N ALA A 291 -2.13 1.37 -13.82
CA ALA A 291 -2.84 1.15 -12.56
C ALA A 291 -2.94 2.41 -11.68
N GLY A 292 -2.33 3.53 -12.09
CA GLY A 292 -2.28 4.77 -11.31
C GLY A 292 -1.39 4.67 -10.06
N LEU A 293 -0.40 3.77 -10.07
CA LEU A 293 0.64 3.66 -9.05
C LEU A 293 1.85 4.52 -9.43
N LYS A 294 2.64 4.92 -8.44
CA LYS A 294 3.97 5.52 -8.65
C LYS A 294 5.08 4.48 -8.46
N VAL A 295 6.28 4.81 -8.92
CA VAL A 295 7.49 4.01 -8.75
C VAL A 295 8.64 4.95 -8.39
N TYR A 296 9.47 4.59 -7.43
CA TYR A 296 10.83 5.12 -7.36
C TYR A 296 11.82 3.97 -7.52
N LEU A 297 12.94 4.29 -8.19
CA LEU A 297 13.98 3.32 -8.45
C LEU A 297 14.96 3.34 -7.30
N ASP A 298 15.41 2.18 -6.88
CA ASP A 298 16.37 1.99 -5.79
C ASP A 298 17.61 1.29 -6.32
N ARG A 299 18.75 1.99 -6.31
CA ARG A 299 20.04 1.35 -6.61
C ARG A 299 20.43 0.52 -5.40
N HIS A 300 19.93 -0.71 -5.41
CA HIS A 300 20.01 -1.60 -4.27
C HIS A 300 21.39 -2.25 -4.12
N ARG A 301 22.03 -2.53 -5.26
CA ARG A 301 23.36 -3.17 -5.29
C ARG A 301 24.19 -2.65 -6.47
N PRO A 302 25.53 -2.55 -6.33
CA PRO A 302 26.39 -2.40 -7.50
C PRO A 302 26.35 -3.64 -8.39
N LEU A 303 26.39 -4.83 -7.76
CA LEU A 303 26.48 -6.14 -8.40
C LEU A 303 25.47 -7.09 -7.77
N SER A 304 24.94 -8.06 -8.51
CA SER A 304 23.88 -8.95 -8.00
C SER A 304 24.32 -9.85 -6.83
N GLY A 305 25.64 -10.01 -6.67
CA GLY A 305 26.27 -10.79 -5.61
C GLY A 305 26.09 -10.24 -4.19
N GLY A 306 25.69 -8.98 -4.01
CA GLY A 306 25.42 -8.43 -2.68
C GLY A 306 25.39 -6.90 -2.60
N GLN A 307 24.94 -6.39 -1.46
CA GLN A 307 25.03 -4.97 -1.12
C GLN A 307 26.48 -4.55 -0.90
N SER A 308 26.72 -3.23 -0.84
CA SER A 308 28.04 -2.66 -0.57
C SER A 308 27.95 -1.56 0.48
N GLU A 309 28.94 -1.49 1.38
CA GLU A 309 29.08 -0.43 2.40
C GLU A 309 29.03 0.98 1.80
N LEU A 310 29.70 1.15 0.64
CA LEU A 310 29.80 2.40 -0.10
C LEU A 310 29.05 2.29 -1.43
N TRP A 311 28.80 3.43 -2.07
CA TRP A 311 28.07 3.52 -3.35
C TRP A 311 28.86 2.99 -4.56
N TYR A 312 30.10 2.55 -4.39
CA TYR A 312 30.97 2.06 -5.45
C TYR A 312 31.71 0.78 -5.08
N VAL A 313 32.13 0.05 -6.11
CA VAL A 313 33.05 -1.09 -6.09
C VAL A 313 34.00 -0.98 -7.29
N ASP A 314 34.98 -1.86 -7.41
CA ASP A 314 35.96 -1.80 -8.52
C ASP A 314 35.30 -1.93 -9.90
N GLU A 315 34.25 -2.75 -10.02
CA GLU A 315 33.51 -2.95 -11.27
C GLU A 315 32.52 -1.82 -11.59
N VAL A 316 32.09 -1.08 -10.57
CA VAL A 316 31.11 0.02 -10.66
C VAL A 316 31.63 1.16 -9.80
N ASP A 317 32.56 1.93 -10.36
CA ASP A 317 33.08 3.12 -9.69
C ASP A 317 32.01 4.21 -9.55
N GLU A 318 32.31 5.26 -8.79
CA GLU A 318 31.36 6.36 -8.57
C GLU A 318 30.91 7.03 -9.88
N ALA A 319 31.82 7.18 -10.84
CA ALA A 319 31.49 7.81 -12.12
C ALA A 319 30.48 6.97 -12.90
N LYS A 320 30.66 5.65 -12.94
CA LYS A 320 29.72 4.72 -13.57
C LYS A 320 28.38 4.67 -12.85
N TRP A 321 28.39 4.69 -11.51
CA TRP A 321 27.16 4.77 -10.71
C TRP A 321 26.35 6.03 -11.04
N ILE A 322 27.00 7.19 -11.14
CA ILE A 322 26.35 8.46 -11.53
C ILE A 322 25.88 8.41 -12.99
N GLU A 323 26.69 7.89 -13.91
CA GLU A 323 26.33 7.76 -15.34
C GLU A 323 25.06 6.90 -15.51
N ASP A 324 24.97 5.78 -14.80
CA ASP A 324 23.83 4.87 -14.85
C ASP A 324 22.57 5.53 -14.28
N TRP A 325 22.72 6.31 -13.22
CA TRP A 325 21.62 7.12 -12.69
C TRP A 325 21.13 8.17 -13.69
N GLN A 326 22.05 8.89 -14.34
CA GLN A 326 21.69 9.84 -15.40
C GLN A 326 21.02 9.14 -16.59
N PHE A 327 21.47 7.93 -16.94
CA PHE A 327 20.86 7.13 -17.98
C PHE A 327 19.39 6.80 -17.66
N LEU A 328 19.10 6.28 -16.45
CA LEU A 328 17.73 5.98 -16.03
C LEU A 328 16.87 7.24 -15.92
N ALA A 329 17.41 8.30 -15.33
CA ALA A 329 16.73 9.58 -15.20
C ALA A 329 16.35 10.18 -16.56
N LYS A 330 17.24 10.06 -17.56
CA LYS A 330 16.97 10.46 -18.94
C LYS A 330 15.98 9.52 -19.64
N ARG A 331 16.05 8.21 -19.41
CA ARG A 331 15.15 7.21 -20.00
C ARG A 331 13.70 7.46 -19.61
N TYR A 332 13.45 7.74 -18.33
CA TYR A 332 12.10 7.93 -17.78
C TYR A 332 11.68 9.40 -17.65
N LYS A 333 12.47 10.33 -18.20
CA LYS A 333 12.09 11.74 -18.27
C LYS A 333 10.80 11.90 -19.06
N GLY A 334 9.84 12.63 -18.49
CA GLY A 334 8.50 12.82 -19.06
C GLY A 334 7.50 11.72 -18.70
N ASN A 335 7.92 10.64 -18.04
CA ASN A 335 7.02 9.63 -17.47
C ASN A 335 6.84 9.87 -15.96
N PRO A 336 5.72 10.48 -15.51
CA PRO A 336 5.50 10.82 -14.10
C PRO A 336 5.14 9.61 -13.23
N THR A 337 5.11 8.39 -13.79
CA THR A 337 5.06 7.17 -12.98
C THR A 337 6.33 7.02 -12.16
N VAL A 338 7.50 7.33 -12.73
CA VAL A 338 8.76 7.28 -12.00
C VAL A 338 8.99 8.62 -11.30
N ILE A 339 8.86 8.63 -9.97
CA ILE A 339 8.83 9.86 -9.16
C ILE A 339 10.19 10.25 -8.59
N GLY A 340 11.16 9.35 -8.55
CA GLY A 340 12.46 9.66 -7.96
C GLY A 340 13.48 8.51 -7.99
N ALA A 341 14.63 8.82 -7.41
CA ALA A 341 15.80 7.96 -7.29
C ALA A 341 16.20 7.83 -5.81
N ASP A 342 16.18 6.61 -5.31
CA ASP A 342 16.76 6.17 -4.04
C ASP A 342 18.21 5.72 -4.30
N LEU A 343 19.14 6.60 -3.95
CA LEU A 343 20.43 6.75 -4.65
C LEU A 343 21.37 5.55 -4.48
N HIS A 344 21.40 4.96 -3.28
CA HIS A 344 22.17 3.78 -2.92
C HIS A 344 21.57 3.18 -1.66
N ASN A 345 21.22 1.90 -1.73
CA ASN A 345 20.62 1.20 -0.60
C ASN A 345 21.64 0.95 0.52
N GLU A 346 21.23 1.34 1.72
CA GLU A 346 21.87 1.04 2.98
C GLU A 346 23.37 1.33 3.00
N PRO A 347 23.84 2.58 2.85
CA PRO A 347 25.20 2.93 3.24
C PRO A 347 25.48 2.46 4.68
N HIS A 348 26.65 1.86 4.92
CA HIS A 348 27.03 1.34 6.23
C HIS A 348 28.54 1.15 6.35
N GLY A 349 29.02 0.69 7.51
CA GLY A 349 30.41 0.31 7.73
C GLY A 349 31.37 1.48 7.55
N LYS A 350 32.09 1.54 6.42
CA LYS A 350 32.99 2.65 6.09
C LYS A 350 32.30 3.97 5.79
N ALA A 351 31.03 3.94 5.36
CA ALA A 351 30.26 5.14 5.03
C ALA A 351 30.13 6.07 6.24
N CYS A 352 30.62 7.29 6.12
CA CYS A 352 30.45 8.34 7.12
C CYS A 352 29.39 9.35 6.67
N TRP A 353 28.91 10.16 7.61
CA TRP A 353 28.09 11.34 7.31
C TRP A 353 28.78 12.61 7.81
N GLY A 354 29.20 13.49 6.91
CA GLY A 354 29.77 14.79 7.27
C GLY A 354 31.20 14.74 7.81
N CYS A 355 31.95 13.65 7.59
CA CYS A 355 33.36 13.58 7.97
C CYS A 355 34.29 14.35 7.02
N GLY A 356 33.80 14.77 5.83
CA GLY A 356 34.56 15.58 4.88
C GLY A 356 35.51 14.78 3.97
N GLU A 357 35.55 13.46 4.10
CA GLU A 357 36.35 12.57 3.25
C GLU A 357 35.51 12.13 2.04
N GLU A 358 35.73 12.74 0.87
CA GLU A 358 34.89 12.53 -0.32
C GLU A 358 34.69 11.07 -0.75
N GLU A 359 35.68 10.20 -0.47
CA GLU A 359 35.66 8.77 -0.79
C GLU A 359 34.70 7.94 0.07
N ARG A 360 34.27 8.46 1.23
CA ARG A 360 33.38 7.71 2.14
C ARG A 360 32.27 8.53 2.78
N ASP A 361 32.26 9.84 2.57
CA ASP A 361 31.20 10.72 3.05
C ASP A 361 29.98 10.61 2.15
N TRP A 362 29.01 9.81 2.61
CA TRP A 362 27.78 9.53 1.89
C TRP A 362 26.99 10.80 1.59
N ARG A 363 26.98 11.77 2.51
CA ARG A 363 26.30 13.05 2.31
C ARG A 363 26.90 13.84 1.13
N LEU A 364 28.23 13.81 0.96
CA LEU A 364 28.90 14.40 -0.20
C LEU A 364 28.59 13.64 -1.50
N ALA A 365 28.58 12.31 -1.48
CA ALA A 365 28.26 11.50 -2.65
C ALA A 365 26.80 11.66 -3.10
N ALA A 366 25.85 11.71 -2.16
CA ALA A 366 24.45 11.95 -2.43
C ALA A 366 24.21 13.31 -3.11
N GLU A 367 24.93 14.36 -2.71
CA GLU A 367 24.89 15.65 -3.40
C GLU A 367 25.42 15.55 -4.83
N ARG A 368 26.57 14.89 -5.05
CA ARG A 368 27.15 14.75 -6.40
C ARG A 368 26.19 14.01 -7.33
N CYS A 369 25.69 12.86 -6.89
CA CYS A 369 24.79 12.03 -7.69
C CYS A 369 23.41 12.69 -7.90
N GLY A 370 22.78 13.20 -6.85
CA GLY A 370 21.49 13.89 -6.93
C GLY A 370 21.53 15.11 -7.86
N ASN A 371 22.60 15.91 -7.78
CA ASN A 371 22.78 17.05 -8.69
C ASN A 371 23.00 16.60 -10.15
N ALA A 372 23.78 15.54 -10.38
CA ALA A 372 23.98 14.99 -11.72
C ALA A 372 22.68 14.43 -12.32
N ILE A 373 21.82 13.78 -11.53
CA ILE A 373 20.47 13.36 -11.94
C ILE A 373 19.65 14.59 -12.36
N HIS A 374 19.67 15.66 -11.57
CA HIS A 374 18.91 16.88 -11.86
C HIS A 374 19.36 17.64 -13.11
N GLU A 375 20.61 17.49 -13.55
CA GLU A 375 21.07 18.03 -14.84
C GLU A 375 20.29 17.42 -16.03
N VAL A 376 19.85 16.17 -15.91
CA VAL A 376 19.08 15.48 -16.96
C VAL A 376 17.59 15.45 -16.68
N ASN A 377 17.16 15.32 -15.43
CA ASN A 377 15.76 15.26 -15.02
C ASN A 377 15.55 16.01 -13.68
N PRO A 378 15.24 17.33 -13.72
CA PRO A 378 15.06 18.13 -12.51
C PRO A 378 13.74 17.84 -11.77
N ASP A 379 12.85 17.03 -12.35
CA ASP A 379 11.53 16.77 -11.78
C ASP A 379 11.54 15.64 -10.74
N TRP A 380 12.56 14.78 -10.75
CA TRP A 380 12.69 13.67 -9.82
C TRP A 380 12.98 14.10 -8.38
N LEU A 381 12.30 13.43 -7.44
CA LEU A 381 12.71 13.41 -6.05
C LEU A 381 14.05 12.68 -5.92
N ILE A 382 14.92 13.18 -5.07
CA ILE A 382 16.17 12.53 -4.67
C ILE A 382 15.97 12.03 -3.25
N ILE A 383 15.94 10.71 -3.11
CA ILE A 383 15.74 9.99 -1.87
C ILE A 383 17.13 9.61 -1.35
N VAL A 384 17.45 10.06 -0.14
CA VAL A 384 18.78 9.87 0.47
C VAL A 384 18.63 9.13 1.78
N GLU A 385 19.04 7.88 1.79
CA GLU A 385 19.14 7.05 3.00
C GLU A 385 20.19 7.60 3.99
N GLY A 386 20.16 7.13 5.24
CA GLY A 386 21.19 7.36 6.24
C GLY A 386 22.43 6.48 6.04
N ASN A 387 23.31 6.45 7.05
CA ASN A 387 24.31 5.38 7.20
C ASN A 387 23.92 4.45 8.36
N ASP A 388 24.87 3.76 9.00
CA ASP A 388 24.63 2.89 10.17
C ASP A 388 25.12 3.47 11.52
N HIS A 389 25.77 4.63 11.53
CA HIS A 389 26.37 5.18 12.76
C HIS A 389 26.55 6.70 12.80
N TYR A 390 26.61 7.25 14.02
CA TYR A 390 26.88 8.66 14.31
C TYR A 390 28.01 8.83 15.34
N GLY A 391 28.92 9.78 15.11
CA GLY A 391 30.02 10.11 16.03
C GLY A 391 31.40 9.57 15.63
N GLU A 392 32.31 9.42 16.60
CA GLU A 392 33.71 9.01 16.34
C GLU A 392 33.78 7.62 15.67
N GLU A 393 34.67 7.52 14.68
CA GLU A 393 34.61 6.57 13.55
C GLU A 393 34.31 5.10 13.88
N GLY A 394 33.32 4.56 13.16
CA GLY A 394 32.97 3.14 13.09
C GLY A 394 31.95 2.72 14.16
N TRP A 395 31.19 1.66 13.86
CA TRP A 395 30.17 1.07 14.75
C TRP A 395 30.69 0.69 16.17
N GLN A 396 32.02 0.59 16.33
CA GLN A 396 32.69 0.24 17.58
C GLN A 396 32.93 1.43 18.52
N LYS A 397 32.80 2.66 18.01
CA LYS A 397 33.15 3.89 18.75
C LYS A 397 32.04 4.95 18.69
N GLY A 398 31.16 4.88 17.71
CA GLY A 398 29.98 5.73 17.58
C GLY A 398 28.69 5.06 18.08
N GLU A 399 27.63 5.85 18.07
CA GLU A 399 26.27 5.31 18.21
C GLU A 399 25.88 4.59 16.92
N SER A 400 25.31 3.39 17.02
CA SER A 400 24.92 2.59 15.87
C SER A 400 23.39 2.50 15.75
N TYR A 401 22.93 2.25 14.53
CA TYR A 401 21.53 1.98 14.21
C TYR A 401 21.46 1.02 13.00
N TRP A 402 20.29 0.84 12.40
CA TRP A 402 20.16 0.06 11.17
C TRP A 402 20.98 0.65 10.02
N TRP A 403 21.46 -0.19 9.12
CA TRP A 403 22.06 0.27 7.87
C TRP A 403 21.05 1.12 7.10
N GLY A 404 21.49 2.24 6.52
CA GLY A 404 20.58 3.21 5.90
C GLY A 404 19.68 3.98 6.88
N GLY A 405 19.66 3.66 8.19
CA GLY A 405 18.69 4.21 9.15
C GLY A 405 19.18 5.42 9.95
N MET A 406 20.49 5.69 10.00
CA MET A 406 21.05 6.75 10.83
C MET A 406 21.09 8.09 10.09
N LEU A 407 20.20 9.02 10.48
CA LEU A 407 20.10 10.37 9.91
C LEU A 407 20.42 11.49 10.91
N LYS A 408 21.04 11.16 12.05
CA LYS A 408 21.47 12.16 13.04
C LYS A 408 22.34 13.28 12.47
N GLY A 409 23.20 12.95 11.51
CA GLY A 409 24.11 13.92 10.89
C GLY A 409 23.43 15.01 10.06
N VAL A 410 22.15 14.86 9.71
CA VAL A 410 21.40 15.85 8.91
C VAL A 410 21.33 17.21 9.60
N LYS A 411 21.22 17.25 10.94
CA LYS A 411 21.13 18.50 11.72
C LYS A 411 22.35 19.41 11.55
N GLU A 412 23.53 18.81 11.43
CA GLU A 412 24.81 19.52 11.32
C GLU A 412 25.27 19.64 9.86
N PHE A 413 25.06 18.57 9.08
CA PHE A 413 25.54 18.41 7.72
C PHE A 413 24.39 17.99 6.79
N PRO A 414 23.44 18.88 6.48
CA PRO A 414 22.37 18.56 5.56
C PRO A 414 22.90 18.34 4.14
N VAL A 415 22.15 17.56 3.36
CA VAL A 415 22.35 17.38 1.92
C VAL A 415 21.80 18.59 1.21
N ARG A 416 22.53 19.13 0.24
CA ARG A 416 22.23 20.36 -0.49
C ARG A 416 22.21 20.07 -1.99
N LEU A 417 21.01 19.98 -2.53
CA LEU A 417 20.78 19.88 -3.96
C LEU A 417 20.71 21.28 -4.57
N ASN A 418 21.16 21.41 -5.82
CA ASN A 418 21.04 22.64 -6.61
C ASN A 418 19.57 22.94 -6.96
N THR A 419 18.77 21.89 -7.16
CA THR A 419 17.33 22.00 -7.39
C THR A 419 16.61 21.99 -6.03
N PRO A 420 15.90 23.07 -5.67
CA PRO A 420 15.18 23.11 -4.39
C PRO A 420 13.95 22.19 -4.43
N ASN A 421 13.41 21.86 -3.25
CA ASN A 421 12.12 21.16 -3.11
C ASN A 421 12.07 19.76 -3.75
N LYS A 422 13.20 19.05 -3.76
CA LYS A 422 13.32 17.69 -4.33
C LYS A 422 13.96 16.66 -3.40
N LEU A 423 14.51 17.07 -2.26
CA LEU A 423 15.15 16.17 -1.30
C LEU A 423 14.10 15.50 -0.40
N VAL A 424 14.20 14.19 -0.27
CA VAL A 424 13.51 13.35 0.73
C VAL A 424 14.58 12.56 1.47
N TYR A 425 14.56 12.57 2.80
CA TYR A 425 15.41 11.67 3.57
C TYR A 425 14.75 10.31 3.73
N SER A 426 15.54 9.25 3.71
CA SER A 426 15.06 7.88 3.91
C SER A 426 15.76 7.22 5.09
N ALA A 427 15.04 6.41 5.85
CA ALA A 427 15.61 5.57 6.90
C ALA A 427 15.04 4.15 6.82
N HIS A 428 15.83 3.15 7.20
CA HIS A 428 15.35 1.78 7.39
C HIS A 428 15.23 1.46 8.89
N ASP A 429 14.20 0.70 9.25
CA ASP A 429 14.02 0.19 10.62
C ASP A 429 13.42 -1.21 10.56
N TYR A 430 13.95 -2.14 11.36
CA TYR A 430 13.46 -3.52 11.39
C TYR A 430 13.17 -4.01 12.80
N ASP A 431 12.45 -5.13 12.88
CA ASP A 431 12.22 -5.84 14.13
C ASP A 431 13.42 -6.70 14.56
N LYS A 432 13.24 -7.40 15.69
CA LYS A 432 14.24 -8.29 16.28
C LYS A 432 14.62 -9.51 15.44
N ASN A 433 13.84 -9.88 14.41
CA ASN A 433 14.11 -11.06 13.58
C ASN A 433 15.20 -10.78 12.55
N VAL A 434 15.32 -9.54 12.08
CA VAL A 434 16.44 -9.09 11.25
C VAL A 434 17.69 -8.99 12.10
N HIS A 435 17.63 -8.26 13.23
CA HIS A 435 18.70 -8.25 14.23
C HIS A 435 18.19 -7.90 15.63
N MET A 436 18.64 -8.64 16.65
CA MET A 436 18.25 -8.39 18.04
C MET A 436 19.01 -7.20 18.64
N GLN A 437 18.40 -6.03 18.56
CA GLN A 437 18.89 -4.79 19.17
C GLN A 437 18.53 -4.70 20.67
N ASP A 438 19.28 -3.89 21.43
CA ASP A 438 19.10 -3.81 22.89
C ASP A 438 17.77 -3.16 23.29
N TRP A 439 17.25 -2.22 22.51
CA TRP A 439 15.95 -1.59 22.77
C TRP A 439 14.75 -2.54 22.75
N PHE A 440 14.88 -3.72 22.10
CA PHE A 440 13.85 -4.77 22.15
C PHE A 440 13.83 -5.54 23.47
N LYS A 441 14.84 -5.37 24.33
CA LYS A 441 14.99 -6.07 25.62
C LYS A 441 14.58 -5.20 26.81
N GLU A 442 14.36 -3.90 26.59
CA GLU A 442 13.96 -2.96 27.63
C GLU A 442 12.55 -3.29 28.15
N ALA A 443 12.34 -3.05 29.44
CA ALA A 443 11.11 -3.44 30.12
C ALA A 443 9.88 -2.63 29.67
N ASP A 444 10.10 -1.43 29.15
CA ASP A 444 9.08 -0.50 28.65
C ASP A 444 8.86 -0.62 27.13
N PHE A 445 9.47 -1.60 26.46
CA PHE A 445 9.14 -1.88 25.06
C PHE A 445 7.63 -2.22 24.88
N PRO A 446 6.93 -1.62 23.90
CA PRO A 446 7.44 -0.83 22.78
C PRO A 446 7.46 0.69 22.99
N ASP A 447 7.06 1.19 24.17
CA ASP A 447 6.89 2.62 24.45
C ASP A 447 8.22 3.40 24.44
N ASN A 448 9.35 2.69 24.53
CA ASN A 448 10.69 3.25 24.38
C ASN A 448 11.07 3.59 22.92
N MET A 449 10.33 3.09 21.93
CA MET A 449 10.71 3.23 20.51
C MET A 449 10.53 4.66 19.95
N PRO A 450 9.45 5.41 20.21
CA PRO A 450 9.28 6.75 19.63
C PRO A 450 10.42 7.73 19.94
N PRO A 451 10.97 7.80 21.16
CA PRO A 451 12.17 8.62 21.43
C PRO A 451 13.42 8.16 20.66
N ILE A 452 13.56 6.85 20.39
CA ILE A 452 14.68 6.32 19.59
C ILE A 452 14.51 6.76 18.14
N TRP A 453 13.32 6.58 17.56
CA TRP A 453 13.01 7.03 16.20
C TRP A 453 13.21 8.53 16.04
N ASP A 454 12.69 9.34 16.98
CA ASP A 454 12.88 10.79 17.02
C ASP A 454 14.36 11.16 16.96
N ASP A 455 15.18 10.52 17.78
CA ASP A 455 16.60 10.80 17.89
C ASP A 455 17.39 10.40 16.62
N LYS A 456 16.95 9.37 15.89
CA LYS A 456 17.67 8.86 14.70
C LYS A 456 17.26 9.54 13.40
N TRP A 457 15.96 9.78 13.21
CA TRP A 457 15.42 10.29 11.94
C TRP A 457 14.12 11.10 12.11
N GLY A 458 13.29 10.80 13.11
CA GLY A 458 11.97 11.41 13.31
C GLY A 458 12.02 12.92 13.61
N TYR A 459 13.09 13.42 14.22
CA TYR A 459 13.28 14.87 14.43
C TYR A 459 13.24 15.67 13.13
N ILE A 460 13.63 15.08 11.98
CA ILE A 460 13.64 15.78 10.68
C ILE A 460 12.23 16.21 10.30
N VAL A 461 11.23 15.36 10.57
CA VAL A 461 9.82 15.66 10.32
C VAL A 461 9.28 16.61 11.39
N LYS A 462 9.55 16.31 12.67
CA LYS A 462 9.04 17.12 13.81
C LYS A 462 9.58 18.55 13.84
N GLU A 463 10.79 18.78 13.33
CA GLU A 463 11.41 20.10 13.19
C GLU A 463 11.11 20.76 11.82
N ASP A 464 10.23 20.20 10.98
CA ASP A 464 9.84 20.70 9.65
C ASP A 464 11.03 20.90 8.69
N ILE A 465 12.04 20.03 8.76
CA ILE A 465 13.29 20.14 7.97
C ILE A 465 13.07 19.64 6.54
N ALA A 466 12.55 18.42 6.39
CA ALA A 466 12.33 17.75 5.11
C ALA A 466 11.40 16.53 5.30
N PRO A 467 10.82 15.98 4.22
CA PRO A 467 10.06 14.74 4.34
C PRO A 467 10.97 13.56 4.69
N VAL A 468 10.44 12.64 5.49
CA VAL A 468 11.07 11.35 5.78
C VAL A 468 10.24 10.23 5.18
N LEU A 469 10.92 9.30 4.53
CA LEU A 469 10.41 8.04 4.01
C LEU A 469 11.06 6.89 4.79
N ILE A 470 10.27 6.02 5.42
CA ILE A 470 10.79 4.73 5.87
C ILE A 470 10.82 3.80 4.66
N GLY A 471 11.97 3.77 3.97
CA GLY A 471 12.16 3.10 2.69
C GLY A 471 12.11 1.59 2.77
N GLU A 472 12.46 1.04 3.94
CA GLU A 472 12.28 -0.36 4.28
C GLU A 472 11.96 -0.55 5.77
N PHE A 473 10.98 -1.41 6.01
CA PHE A 473 10.68 -2.00 7.31
C PHE A 473 9.85 -3.26 7.08
N GLY A 474 10.09 -4.30 7.87
CA GLY A 474 9.49 -5.61 7.67
C GLY A 474 9.48 -6.46 8.93
N SER A 475 8.55 -7.42 9.00
CA SER A 475 8.44 -8.32 10.15
C SER A 475 7.82 -9.66 9.76
N LEU A 476 8.34 -10.74 10.35
CA LEU A 476 7.75 -12.08 10.25
C LEU A 476 6.47 -12.24 11.07
N LEU A 477 6.21 -11.37 12.05
CA LEU A 477 5.11 -11.47 13.00
C LEU A 477 5.07 -12.81 13.75
N ARG A 478 6.25 -13.31 14.17
CA ARG A 478 6.38 -14.63 14.84
C ARG A 478 5.79 -14.62 16.24
N ASP A 479 5.87 -13.49 16.93
CA ASP A 479 5.39 -13.35 18.30
C ASP A 479 4.82 -11.95 18.59
N ALA A 480 4.41 -11.73 19.85
CA ALA A 480 3.80 -10.48 20.29
C ALA A 480 4.78 -9.29 20.25
N THR A 481 6.09 -9.50 20.37
CA THR A 481 7.08 -8.42 20.30
C THR A 481 7.15 -7.85 18.89
N ASP A 482 7.12 -8.72 17.89
CA ASP A 482 7.10 -8.34 16.47
C ASP A 482 5.84 -7.53 16.12
N VAL A 483 4.67 -8.00 16.59
CA VAL A 483 3.38 -7.33 16.39
C VAL A 483 3.37 -5.95 17.07
N LYS A 484 3.89 -5.86 18.30
CA LYS A 484 4.01 -4.60 19.05
C LYS A 484 4.93 -3.61 18.34
N TRP A 485 6.09 -4.04 17.86
CA TRP A 485 6.99 -3.18 17.10
C TRP A 485 6.30 -2.64 15.84
N LEU A 486 5.73 -3.52 15.01
CA LEU A 486 5.16 -3.11 13.72
C LEU A 486 3.97 -2.17 13.91
N SER A 487 3.08 -2.48 14.87
CA SER A 487 1.92 -1.63 15.16
C SER A 487 2.35 -0.26 15.66
N ASN A 488 3.30 -0.21 16.60
CA ASN A 488 3.81 1.04 17.15
C ASN A 488 4.51 1.90 16.09
N LEU A 489 5.28 1.28 15.17
CA LEU A 489 5.93 2.00 14.08
C LEU A 489 4.90 2.58 13.11
N ILE A 490 3.86 1.82 12.74
CA ILE A 490 2.78 2.31 11.88
C ILE A 490 2.03 3.48 12.52
N ASP A 491 1.70 3.38 13.81
CA ASP A 491 1.03 4.45 14.55
C ASP A 491 1.90 5.71 14.60
N TYR A 492 3.18 5.55 14.96
CA TYR A 492 4.14 6.65 14.96
C TYR A 492 4.27 7.32 13.59
N MET A 493 4.41 6.53 12.51
CA MET A 493 4.52 7.08 11.15
C MET A 493 3.25 7.83 10.73
N LYS A 494 2.08 7.29 11.06
CA LYS A 494 0.78 7.92 10.78
C LYS A 494 0.62 9.24 11.52
N GLU A 495 0.92 9.27 12.81
CA GLU A 495 0.81 10.47 13.66
C GLU A 495 1.73 11.60 13.18
N ASN A 496 2.88 11.25 12.61
CA ASN A 496 3.88 12.21 12.18
C ASN A 496 3.89 12.45 10.66
N GLU A 497 2.90 11.94 9.90
CA GLU A 497 2.84 12.09 8.42
C GLU A 497 4.11 11.56 7.70
N VAL A 498 4.75 10.51 8.25
CA VAL A 498 5.95 9.88 7.69
C VAL A 498 5.55 8.97 6.53
N HIS A 499 6.25 9.09 5.40
CA HIS A 499 6.05 8.25 4.23
C HIS A 499 6.65 6.85 4.46
N TRP A 500 6.15 5.82 3.79
CA TRP A 500 6.69 4.47 4.01
C TRP A 500 6.55 3.52 2.83
N THR A 501 7.47 2.54 2.79
CA THR A 501 7.48 1.44 1.85
C THR A 501 7.80 0.16 2.60
N PHE A 502 6.83 -0.75 2.66
CA PHE A 502 6.99 -1.98 3.42
C PHE A 502 7.85 -2.98 2.66
N TRP A 503 8.80 -3.57 3.37
CA TRP A 503 9.59 -4.71 2.91
C TRP A 503 8.88 -6.01 3.35
N CYS A 504 8.26 -6.76 2.45
CA CYS A 504 8.15 -6.55 1.00
C CYS A 504 6.86 -7.15 0.43
N LEU A 505 6.65 -7.02 -0.89
CA LEU A 505 5.61 -7.78 -1.59
C LEU A 505 5.90 -9.29 -1.56
N ASN A 506 7.18 -9.65 -1.67
CA ASN A 506 7.65 -11.00 -1.92
C ASN A 506 7.57 -11.91 -0.68
N PRO A 507 7.16 -13.18 -0.80
CA PRO A 507 7.21 -14.11 0.33
C PRO A 507 8.63 -14.58 0.68
N ASN A 508 9.58 -14.46 -0.24
CA ASN A 508 10.88 -15.13 -0.15
C ASN A 508 12.02 -14.27 0.42
N SER A 509 11.71 -13.22 1.19
CA SER A 509 12.68 -12.62 2.11
C SER A 509 12.76 -13.46 3.39
N GLY A 510 13.94 -13.97 3.73
CA GLY A 510 14.10 -15.03 4.75
C GLY A 510 13.88 -14.57 6.20
N ASP A 511 14.04 -13.28 6.47
CA ASP A 511 14.02 -12.65 7.78
C ASP A 511 12.80 -11.75 8.02
N THR A 512 12.00 -11.47 6.98
CA THR A 512 10.78 -10.65 7.06
C THR A 512 9.55 -11.28 6.39
N GLU A 513 9.75 -12.19 5.43
CA GLU A 513 8.72 -12.61 4.46
C GLU A 513 8.05 -11.38 3.81
N GLY A 514 6.83 -11.51 3.29
CA GLY A 514 6.16 -10.37 2.67
C GLY A 514 4.66 -10.36 2.86
N ILE A 515 4.01 -9.49 2.09
CA ILE A 515 2.55 -9.40 1.98
C ILE A 515 1.98 -10.64 1.30
N LEU A 516 2.69 -11.23 0.34
CA LEU A 516 2.28 -12.50 -0.25
C LEU A 516 2.74 -13.69 0.58
N GLY A 517 1.95 -14.75 0.55
CA GLY A 517 2.37 -16.09 0.95
C GLY A 517 3.23 -16.78 -0.12
N TYR A 518 3.82 -17.92 0.22
CA TYR A 518 4.73 -18.67 -0.67
C TYR A 518 4.07 -19.21 -1.95
N ASP A 519 2.75 -19.14 -2.07
CA ASP A 519 2.03 -19.40 -3.32
C ASP A 519 2.07 -18.21 -4.30
N TRP A 520 2.72 -17.10 -3.90
CA TRP A 520 2.86 -15.86 -4.66
C TRP A 520 1.53 -15.24 -5.12
N LYS A 521 0.45 -15.53 -4.40
CA LYS A 521 -0.91 -15.11 -4.76
C LYS A 521 -1.75 -14.71 -3.56
N THR A 522 -1.69 -15.49 -2.48
CA THR A 522 -2.51 -15.25 -1.29
C THR A 522 -1.89 -14.12 -0.47
N VAL A 523 -2.69 -13.11 -0.14
CA VAL A 523 -2.29 -12.01 0.74
C VAL A 523 -2.33 -12.46 2.20
N ASN A 524 -1.27 -12.18 2.95
CA ASN A 524 -1.21 -12.32 4.39
C ASN A 524 -2.02 -11.20 5.05
N THR A 525 -3.32 -11.45 5.26
CA THR A 525 -4.28 -10.47 5.78
C THR A 525 -3.94 -9.98 7.19
N LYS A 526 -3.25 -10.78 8.01
CA LYS A 526 -2.80 -10.36 9.34
C LYS A 526 -1.74 -9.25 9.23
N LYS A 527 -0.73 -9.47 8.38
CA LYS A 527 0.34 -8.50 8.15
C LYS A 527 -0.20 -7.24 7.47
N ASP A 528 -1.00 -7.42 6.43
CA ASP A 528 -1.64 -6.33 5.70
C ASP A 528 -2.59 -5.49 6.59
N GLY A 529 -3.30 -6.15 7.51
CA GLY A 529 -4.20 -5.51 8.48
C GLY A 529 -3.48 -4.54 9.41
N ILE A 530 -2.27 -4.87 9.89
CA ILE A 530 -1.47 -3.97 10.73
C ILE A 530 -1.03 -2.72 9.97
N LEU A 531 -0.77 -2.83 8.66
CA LEU A 531 -0.34 -1.70 7.83
C LEU A 531 -1.50 -0.76 7.41
N THR A 532 -2.74 -1.26 7.47
CA THR A 532 -3.94 -0.56 6.98
C THR A 532 -4.10 0.86 7.53
N PRO A 533 -3.86 1.15 8.83
CA PRO A 533 -3.99 2.51 9.37
C PRO A 533 -3.11 3.57 8.70
N GLY A 534 -1.98 3.16 8.10
CA GLY A 534 -1.03 4.04 7.42
C GLY A 534 -1.19 4.14 5.90
N LYS A 535 -2.17 3.45 5.29
CA LYS A 535 -2.36 3.41 3.83
C LYS A 535 -3.08 4.67 3.31
N ALA A 536 -2.66 5.15 2.14
CA ALA A 536 -3.26 6.26 1.41
C ALA A 536 -3.46 5.90 -0.08
N PRO A 537 -4.48 5.11 -0.44
CA PRO A 537 -4.64 4.55 -1.80
C PRO A 537 -4.81 5.59 -2.92
N ASN A 538 -5.23 6.81 -2.56
CA ASN A 538 -5.38 7.96 -3.46
C ASN A 538 -4.29 9.02 -3.28
N PHE A 539 -3.21 8.69 -2.56
CA PHE A 539 -2.08 9.55 -2.21
C PHE A 539 -2.37 10.75 -1.32
N LEU A 540 -3.59 11.28 -1.27
CA LEU A 540 -3.87 12.52 -0.55
C LEU A 540 -4.06 12.28 0.96
N LEU A 541 -3.47 13.16 1.77
CA LEU A 541 -3.69 13.28 3.23
C LEU A 541 -4.87 14.21 3.54
#